data_AF-A0A957QYM5-F1
#
_entry.id   AF-A0A957QYM5-F1
#
_cell.length_a   1.000
_cell.length_b   1.000
_cell.length_c   1.000
_cell.angle_alpha   90.00
_cell.angle_beta   90.00
_cell.angle_gamma   90.00
#
_symmetry.space_group_name_H-M   'P 1'
#
loop_
_entity.id
_entity.type
_entity.pdbx_description
1 polymer ?
#
loop_
_entity_poly.entity_id
_entity_poly.type
_entity_poly.pdbx_seq_one_letter_code
_entity_poly.pdbx_strand_id
1 'polypeptide(L)'
;GAPVAIMVAVYTAFLFAQAEGRDLWQSPLLPIHLIVQALMAGAAALLIILLFVPDETMSSYAVTALVIGLIVDLFVTFLGEFGMPHASEVAARAAHDISHGHYRNHFWFGSFGIGHLLPLALLLLGTLLSGAMAPLAAVAGLLTIAGLYLYEYAFVMAPQEIQNS
;
A
#
# COMPACT_ATOMS: atom_id res chain seq x y z
N GLY A 1 -17.92 -12.49 -2.91
CA GLY A 1 -16.96 -11.64 -3.67
C GLY A 1 -15.50 -11.94 -3.37
N ALA A 2 -15.12 -12.22 -2.11
CA ALA A 2 -13.72 -12.31 -1.70
C ALA A 2 -12.80 -13.20 -2.58
N PRO A 3 -13.18 -14.43 -2.99
CA PRO A 3 -12.31 -15.24 -3.86
C PRO A 3 -11.98 -14.54 -5.19
N VAL A 4 -12.97 -13.86 -5.79
CA VAL A 4 -12.78 -13.12 -7.05
C VAL A 4 -11.88 -11.91 -6.85
N ALA A 5 -12.05 -11.16 -5.75
CA ALA A 5 -11.20 -10.02 -5.45
C ALA A 5 -9.72 -10.42 -5.26
N ILE A 6 -9.47 -11.52 -4.54
CA ILE A 6 -8.14 -12.09 -4.38
C ILE A 6 -7.56 -12.49 -5.74
N MET A 7 -8.33 -13.18 -6.58
CA MET A 7 -7.87 -13.57 -7.93
C MET A 7 -7.51 -12.36 -8.79
N VAL A 8 -8.25 -11.25 -8.71
CA VAL A 8 -7.92 -10.02 -9.46
C VAL A 8 -6.61 -9.40 -8.98
N ALA A 9 -6.39 -9.32 -7.66
CA ALA A 9 -5.14 -8.81 -7.10
C ALA A 9 -3.93 -9.69 -7.51
N VAL A 10 -4.09 -11.02 -7.39
CA VAL A 10 -3.04 -11.98 -7.80
C VAL A 10 -2.80 -11.94 -9.30
N TYR A 11 -3.85 -11.82 -10.11
CA TYR A 11 -3.72 -11.68 -11.56
C TYR A 11 -2.91 -10.45 -11.94
N THR A 12 -3.07 -9.34 -11.21
CA THR A 12 -2.26 -8.14 -11.41
C THR A 12 -0.78 -8.41 -11.11
N ALA A 13 -0.46 -9.09 -10.01
CA ALA A 13 0.92 -9.50 -9.71
C ALA A 13 1.50 -10.46 -10.76
N PHE A 14 0.67 -11.36 -11.30
CA PHE A 14 1.07 -12.26 -12.38
C PHE A 14 1.43 -11.49 -13.66
N LEU A 15 0.66 -10.46 -14.04
CA LEU A 15 0.99 -9.61 -15.19
C LEU A 15 2.34 -8.89 -15.01
N PHE A 16 2.63 -8.43 -13.79
CA PHE A 16 3.94 -7.85 -13.43
C PHE A 16 5.08 -8.87 -13.59
N ALA A 17 4.88 -10.11 -13.14
CA ALA A 17 5.89 -11.16 -13.26
C ALA A 17 6.21 -11.54 -14.72
N GLN A 18 5.26 -11.37 -15.65
CA GLN A 18 5.45 -11.65 -17.08
C GLN A 18 6.27 -10.59 -17.83
N ALA A 19 6.52 -9.43 -17.22
CA ALA A 19 7.35 -8.39 -17.82
C ALA A 19 8.84 -8.68 -17.60
N GLU A 20 9.38 -9.62 -18.38
CA GLU A 20 10.74 -10.17 -18.28
C GLU A 20 11.89 -9.15 -18.35
N GLY A 21 11.62 -7.89 -18.71
CA GLY A 21 12.62 -6.81 -18.71
C GLY A 21 12.68 -5.99 -17.41
N ARG A 22 11.97 -6.40 -16.35
CA ARG A 22 11.76 -5.60 -15.13
C ARG A 22 11.80 -6.48 -13.88
N ASP A 23 12.98 -7.02 -13.59
CA ASP A 23 13.22 -8.02 -12.54
C ASP A 23 12.62 -7.69 -11.15
N LEU A 24 12.51 -6.41 -10.78
CA LEU A 24 11.87 -6.01 -9.51
C LEU A 24 10.42 -6.53 -9.41
N TRP A 25 9.69 -6.50 -10.52
CA TRP A 25 8.28 -6.90 -10.60
C TRP A 25 8.08 -8.42 -10.52
N GLN A 26 9.15 -9.21 -10.66
CA GLN A 26 9.11 -10.67 -10.55
C GLN A 26 9.24 -11.16 -9.11
N SER A 27 9.26 -10.25 -8.13
CA SER A 27 9.37 -10.60 -6.71
C SER A 27 8.25 -11.56 -6.28
N PRO A 28 8.57 -12.68 -5.60
CA PRO A 28 7.57 -13.62 -5.12
C PRO A 28 6.67 -13.03 -4.01
N LEU A 29 7.05 -11.91 -3.40
CA LEU A 29 6.20 -11.20 -2.43
C LEU A 29 5.13 -10.32 -3.06
N LEU A 30 5.25 -9.96 -4.34
CA LEU A 30 4.35 -9.01 -4.99
C LEU A 30 2.86 -9.43 -4.94
N PRO A 31 2.49 -10.72 -5.15
CA PRO A 31 1.09 -11.14 -4.99
C PRO A 31 0.53 -10.91 -3.59
N ILE A 32 1.35 -11.14 -2.56
CA ILE A 32 0.96 -10.90 -1.17
C ILE A 32 0.77 -9.40 -0.94
N HIS A 33 1.72 -8.60 -1.44
CA HIS A 33 1.66 -7.15 -1.31
C HIS A 33 0.38 -6.58 -1.93
N LEU A 34 0.06 -6.93 -3.18
CA LEU A 34 -1.14 -6.44 -3.86
C LEU A 34 -2.45 -6.91 -3.23
N ILE A 35 -2.49 -8.11 -2.62
CA ILE A 35 -3.67 -8.55 -1.85
C ILE A 35 -3.88 -7.63 -0.63
N VAL A 36 -2.82 -7.33 0.10
CA VAL A 36 -2.89 -6.47 1.31
C VAL A 36 -3.31 -5.05 0.92
N GLN A 37 -2.69 -4.47 -0.11
CA GLN A 37 -3.04 -3.14 -0.60
C GLN A 37 -4.48 -3.08 -1.16
N ALA A 38 -4.95 -4.14 -1.83
CA ALA A 38 -6.35 -4.20 -2.29
C ALA A 38 -7.34 -4.20 -1.12
N LEU A 39 -7.02 -4.91 -0.02
CA LEU A 39 -7.81 -4.86 1.21
C LEU A 39 -7.79 -3.46 1.84
N MET A 40 -6.61 -2.83 1.90
CA MET A 40 -6.46 -1.47 2.41
C MET A 40 -7.27 -0.46 1.59
N ALA A 41 -7.16 -0.50 0.27
CA ALA A 41 -7.90 0.37 -0.64
C ALA A 41 -9.41 0.19 -0.49
N GLY A 42 -9.88 -1.05 -0.35
CA GLY A 42 -11.28 -1.36 -0.09
C GLY A 42 -11.77 -0.82 1.26
N ALA A 43 -11.02 -1.04 2.34
CA ALA A 43 -11.35 -0.54 3.67
C ALA A 43 -11.35 1.00 3.71
N ALA A 44 -10.34 1.63 3.11
CA ALA A 44 -10.23 3.08 2.99
C ALA A 44 -11.39 3.69 2.21
N ALA A 45 -11.74 3.13 1.05
CA ALA A 45 -12.89 3.58 0.26
C ALA A 45 -14.21 3.44 1.04
N LEU A 46 -14.37 2.34 1.77
CA LEU A 46 -15.55 2.12 2.60
C LEU A 46 -15.65 3.14 3.73
N LEU A 47 -14.56 3.48 4.41
CA LEU A 47 -14.55 4.52 5.46
C LEU A 47 -14.92 5.90 4.93
N ILE A 48 -14.54 6.23 3.69
CA ILE A 48 -14.95 7.48 3.03
C ILE A 48 -16.47 7.48 2.79
N ILE A 49 -17.02 6.37 2.32
CA ILE A 49 -18.47 6.24 2.07
C ILE A 49 -19.27 6.30 3.38
N LEU A 50 -18.77 5.65 4.44
CA LEU A 50 -19.42 5.58 5.75
C LEU A 50 -19.48 6.93 6.48
N LEU A 51 -18.72 7.94 6.02
CA LEU A 51 -18.91 9.32 6.45
C LEU A 51 -20.30 9.87 6.08
N PHE A 52 -20.84 9.43 4.94
CA PHE A 52 -22.11 9.92 4.37
C PHE A 52 -23.27 8.95 4.61
N VAL A 53 -22.97 7.66 4.79
CA VAL A 53 -23.93 6.61 5.10
C VAL A 53 -23.50 5.91 6.40
N PRO A 54 -23.78 6.50 7.56
CA PRO A 54 -23.23 6.00 8.83
C PRO A 54 -23.72 4.60 9.16
N ASP A 55 -22.78 3.70 9.44
CA ASP A 55 -23.00 2.37 9.99
C ASP A 55 -21.84 2.06 10.94
N GLU A 56 -22.12 2.01 12.24
CA GLU A 56 -21.11 1.83 13.28
C GLU A 56 -20.43 0.45 13.20
N THR A 57 -21.18 -0.58 12.85
CA THR A 57 -20.66 -1.97 12.77
C THR A 57 -19.72 -2.08 11.58
N MET A 58 -20.15 -1.60 10.41
CA MET A 58 -19.33 -1.59 9.20
C MET A 58 -18.09 -0.70 9.37
N SER A 59 -18.23 0.45 10.03
CA SER A 59 -17.10 1.35 10.33
C SER A 59 -16.07 0.66 11.20
N SER A 60 -16.49 -0.05 12.25
CA SER A 60 -15.59 -0.79 13.13
C SER A 60 -14.80 -1.87 12.38
N TYR A 61 -15.47 -2.63 11.50
CA TYR A 61 -14.81 -3.61 10.65
C TYR A 61 -13.84 -2.96 9.65
N ALA A 62 -14.22 -1.87 9.03
CA ALA A 62 -13.38 -1.16 8.05
C ALA A 62 -12.15 -0.52 8.72
N VAL A 63 -12.29 0.09 9.91
CA VAL A 63 -11.16 0.60 10.69
C VAL A 63 -10.22 -0.54 11.06
N THR A 64 -10.75 -1.65 11.56
CA THR A 64 -9.93 -2.81 11.95
C THR A 64 -9.17 -3.39 10.76
N ALA A 65 -9.85 -3.57 9.62
CA ALA A 65 -9.24 -4.06 8.39
C ALA A 65 -8.16 -3.10 7.88
N LEU A 66 -8.40 -1.78 7.92
CA LEU A 66 -7.43 -0.78 7.52
C LEU A 66 -6.19 -0.79 8.43
N VAL A 67 -6.35 -0.81 9.76
CA VAL A 67 -5.22 -0.86 10.71
C VAL A 67 -4.37 -2.11 10.51
N ILE A 68 -5.01 -3.28 10.39
CA ILE A 68 -4.29 -4.54 10.12
C ILE A 68 -3.58 -4.45 8.77
N GLY A 69 -4.26 -3.97 7.73
CA GLY A 69 -3.70 -3.77 6.40
C GLY A 69 -2.46 -2.88 6.43
N LEU A 70 -2.53 -1.70 7.04
CA LEU A 70 -1.40 -0.77 7.16
C LEU A 70 -0.20 -1.40 7.87
N ILE A 71 -0.41 -2.17 8.94
CA ILE A 71 0.67 -2.82 9.67
C ILE A 71 1.30 -3.95 8.84
N VAL A 72 0.47 -4.78 8.21
CA VAL A 72 0.94 -5.89 7.37
C VAL A 72 1.65 -5.37 6.13
N ASP A 73 1.16 -4.31 5.50
CA ASP A 73 1.77 -3.68 4.32
C ASP A 73 3.14 -3.10 4.63
N LEU A 74 3.27 -2.38 5.75
CA LEU A 74 4.58 -1.96 6.26
C LEU A 74 5.50 -3.15 6.46
N PHE A 75 5.02 -4.20 7.12
CA PHE A 75 5.84 -5.39 7.35
C PHE A 75 6.31 -6.02 6.04
N VAL A 76 5.42 -6.21 5.06
CA VAL A 76 5.72 -6.80 3.75
C VAL A 76 6.69 -5.90 2.96
N THR A 77 6.46 -4.59 2.95
CA THR A 77 7.30 -3.60 2.27
C THR A 77 8.73 -3.59 2.86
N PHE A 78 8.87 -3.51 4.17
CA PHE A 78 10.19 -3.48 4.81
C PHE A 78 10.90 -4.84 4.73
N LEU A 79 10.16 -5.95 4.79
CA LEU A 79 10.72 -7.29 4.56
C LEU A 79 11.24 -7.43 3.13
N GLY A 80 10.52 -6.92 2.14
CA GLY A 80 10.94 -6.91 0.74
C GLY A 80 12.18 -6.04 0.50
N GLU A 81 12.16 -4.80 0.99
CA GLU A 81 13.21 -3.81 0.71
C GLU A 81 14.51 -4.08 1.50
N PHE A 82 14.41 -4.46 2.77
CA PHE A 82 15.57 -4.57 3.67
C PHE A 82 15.85 -6.00 4.15
N GLY A 83 14.88 -6.90 4.05
CA GLY A 83 14.97 -8.26 4.59
C GLY A 83 15.30 -9.35 3.56
N MET A 84 15.18 -9.08 2.27
CA MET A 84 15.43 -10.05 1.20
C MET A 84 16.48 -9.56 0.19
N PRO A 85 17.39 -10.44 -0.27
CA PRO A 85 18.24 -10.14 -1.41
C PRO A 85 17.41 -9.94 -2.68
N HIS A 86 17.80 -8.97 -3.51
CA HIS A 86 17.21 -8.75 -4.81
C HIS A 86 17.75 -9.76 -5.83
N ALA A 87 16.89 -10.25 -6.72
CA ALA A 87 17.22 -11.33 -7.65
C ALA A 87 18.31 -10.95 -8.67
N SER A 88 18.48 -9.66 -8.95
CA SER A 88 19.47 -9.13 -9.88
C SER A 88 19.98 -7.74 -9.47
N GLU A 89 21.09 -7.29 -10.08
CA GLU A 89 21.59 -5.93 -9.88
C GLU A 89 20.61 -4.86 -10.40
N VAL A 90 19.86 -5.16 -11.46
CA VAL A 90 18.84 -4.26 -12.02
C VAL A 90 17.69 -4.09 -11.03
N ALA A 91 17.22 -5.19 -10.42
CA ALA A 91 16.20 -5.13 -9.37
C ALA A 91 16.71 -4.37 -8.13
N ALA A 92 17.95 -4.63 -7.69
CA ALA A 92 18.55 -3.94 -6.55
C ALA A 92 18.68 -2.43 -6.81
N ARG A 93 19.03 -2.04 -8.03
CA ARG A 93 19.13 -0.62 -8.43
C ARG A 93 17.77 0.06 -8.45
N ALA A 94 16.72 -0.63 -8.93
CA ALA A 94 15.37 -0.09 -8.92
C ALA A 94 14.85 0.13 -7.49
N ALA A 95 15.05 -0.86 -6.61
CA ALA A 95 14.70 -0.74 -5.20
C ALA A 95 15.46 0.41 -4.52
N HIS A 96 16.77 0.53 -4.78
CA HIS A 96 17.56 1.66 -4.29
C HIS A 96 17.04 3.01 -4.79
N ASP A 97 16.60 3.10 -6.04
CA ASP A 97 16.05 4.34 -6.58
C ASP A 97 14.71 4.72 -5.94
N ILE A 98 13.91 3.71 -5.54
CA ILE A 98 12.69 3.88 -4.71
C ILE A 98 13.03 4.36 -3.31
N SER A 99 13.98 3.74 -2.62
CA SER A 99 14.24 4.04 -1.20
C SER A 99 15.18 5.22 -0.98
N HIS A 100 16.13 5.48 -1.87
CA HIS A 100 17.20 6.48 -1.66
C HIS A 100 17.45 7.41 -2.87
N GLY A 101 16.97 7.03 -4.06
CA GLY A 101 17.17 7.79 -5.30
C GLY A 101 16.04 8.74 -5.66
N HIS A 102 15.68 8.78 -6.94
CA HIS A 102 14.73 9.73 -7.51
C HIS A 102 13.34 9.64 -6.86
N TYR A 103 12.91 8.42 -6.55
CA TYR A 103 11.57 8.13 -6.03
C TYR A 103 11.47 8.16 -4.49
N ARG A 104 12.55 8.48 -3.77
CA ARG A 104 12.59 8.47 -2.29
C ARG A 104 11.49 9.26 -1.60
N ASN A 105 11.05 10.38 -2.19
CA ASN A 105 9.99 11.20 -1.60
C ASN A 105 8.62 10.54 -1.75
N HIS A 106 8.39 9.82 -2.85
CA HIS A 106 7.19 9.01 -3.05
C HIS A 106 7.13 7.87 -2.05
N PHE A 107 8.27 7.23 -1.78
CA PHE A 107 8.37 6.15 -0.80
C PHE A 107 8.25 6.65 0.65
N TRP A 108 9.19 7.50 1.12
CA TRP A 108 9.27 7.88 2.53
C TRP A 108 8.20 8.87 2.98
N PHE A 109 8.00 9.95 2.23
CA PHE A 109 7.03 10.97 2.61
C PHE A 109 5.63 10.59 2.15
N GLY A 110 5.49 10.12 0.91
CA GLY A 110 4.23 9.71 0.31
C GLY A 110 3.65 8.44 0.93
N SER A 111 4.25 7.29 0.65
CA SER A 111 3.71 6.00 1.10
C SER A 111 3.86 5.82 2.61
N PHE A 112 5.07 5.94 3.15
CA PHE A 112 5.33 5.66 4.55
C PHE A 112 4.75 6.74 5.49
N GLY A 113 5.02 8.02 5.21
CA GLY A 113 4.50 9.13 6.00
C GLY A 113 2.98 9.30 5.86
N ILE A 114 2.54 9.72 4.66
CA ILE A 114 1.14 10.04 4.37
C ILE A 114 0.27 8.80 4.26
N GLY A 115 0.76 7.72 3.63
CA GLY A 115 -0.04 6.51 3.41
C GLY A 115 -0.20 5.60 4.62
N HIS A 116 0.72 5.67 5.58
CA HIS A 116 0.77 4.76 6.72
C HIS A 116 0.75 5.45 8.08
N LEU A 117 1.81 6.18 8.42
CA LEU A 117 1.97 6.74 9.77
C LEU A 117 0.87 7.74 10.12
N LEU A 118 0.53 8.63 9.18
CA LEU A 118 -0.50 9.63 9.42
C LEU A 118 -1.91 9.01 9.56
N PRO A 119 -2.37 8.09 8.70
CA PRO A 119 -3.61 7.34 8.91
C PRO A 119 -3.67 6.63 10.26
N LEU A 120 -2.61 5.93 10.67
CA LEU A 120 -2.55 5.28 11.98
C LEU A 120 -2.69 6.28 13.13
N ALA A 121 -2.02 7.43 13.04
CA ALA A 121 -2.12 8.49 14.03
C ALA A 121 -3.53 9.10 14.09
N LEU A 122 -4.19 9.31 12.94
CA LEU A 122 -5.56 9.83 12.88
C LEU A 122 -6.57 8.84 13.47
N LEU A 123 -6.45 7.55 13.17
CA LEU A 123 -7.30 6.51 13.73
C LEU A 123 -7.10 6.39 15.26
N LEU A 124 -5.85 6.45 15.73
CA LEU A 124 -5.55 6.51 17.16
C LEU A 124 -6.20 7.73 17.82
N LEU A 125 -6.02 8.92 17.24
CA LEU A 125 -6.64 10.16 17.73
C LEU A 125 -8.16 10.05 17.80
N GLY A 126 -8.78 9.39 16.81
CA GLY A 126 -10.22 9.13 16.78
C GLY A 126 -10.73 8.28 17.96
N THR A 127 -9.88 7.43 18.55
CA THR A 127 -10.25 6.67 19.77
C THR A 127 -10.17 7.52 21.03
N LEU A 128 -9.36 8.57 21.02
CA LEU A 128 -9.15 9.47 22.16
C LEU A 128 -10.16 10.62 22.20
N LEU A 129 -10.69 11.02 21.04
CA LEU A 129 -11.62 12.14 20.89
C LEU A 129 -13.04 11.66 20.61
N SER A 130 -13.95 11.87 21.56
CA SER A 130 -15.36 11.49 21.43
C SER A 130 -16.01 12.15 20.21
N GLY A 131 -16.67 11.35 19.36
CA GLY A 131 -17.37 11.83 18.17
C GLY A 131 -16.48 12.18 16.97
N ALA A 132 -15.16 12.04 17.07
CA ALA A 132 -14.23 12.39 15.98
C ALA A 132 -13.87 11.20 15.06
N MET A 133 -14.22 9.96 15.44
CA MET A 133 -13.78 8.76 14.70
C MET A 133 -14.20 8.77 13.23
N ALA A 134 -15.47 9.02 12.92
CA ALA A 134 -15.97 8.96 11.54
C ALA A 134 -15.24 9.92 10.57
N PRO A 135 -15.13 11.24 10.85
CA PRO A 135 -14.40 12.14 9.97
C PRO A 135 -12.89 11.84 9.92
N LEU A 136 -12.26 11.46 11.04
CA LEU A 136 -10.84 11.12 11.05
C LEU A 136 -10.55 9.83 10.27
N ALA A 137 -11.41 8.82 10.35
CA ALA A 137 -11.28 7.58 9.61
C ALA A 137 -11.48 7.78 8.10
N ALA A 138 -12.39 8.67 7.69
CA ALA A 138 -12.55 9.04 6.29
C ALA A 138 -11.30 9.75 5.73
N VAL A 139 -10.72 10.69 6.50
CA VAL A 139 -9.45 11.35 6.14
C VAL A 139 -8.30 10.35 6.10
N ALA A 140 -8.22 9.44 7.07
CA ALA A 140 -7.25 8.35 7.06
C ALA A 140 -7.36 7.50 5.80
N GLY A 141 -8.60 7.15 5.39
CA GLY A 141 -8.85 6.44 4.13
C GLY A 141 -8.34 7.18 2.89
N LEU A 142 -8.61 8.49 2.79
CA LEU A 142 -8.12 9.31 1.66
C LEU A 142 -6.60 9.33 1.60
N LEU A 143 -5.94 9.50 2.75
CA LEU A 143 -4.48 9.55 2.84
C LEU A 143 -3.86 8.18 2.55
N THR A 144 -4.45 7.08 2.99
CA THR A 144 -4.01 5.73 2.61
C THR A 144 -4.09 5.52 1.10
N ILE A 145 -5.21 5.89 0.44
CA ILE A 145 -5.31 5.77 -1.02
C ILE A 145 -4.25 6.63 -1.73
N ALA A 146 -4.04 7.86 -1.28
CA ALA A 146 -3.01 8.74 -1.83
C ALA A 146 -1.60 8.16 -1.65
N GLY A 147 -1.29 7.60 -0.49
CA GLY A 147 -0.01 6.96 -0.22
C GLY A 147 0.22 5.68 -1.02
N LEU A 148 -0.81 4.85 -1.17
CA LEU A 148 -0.77 3.66 -2.05
C LEU A 148 -0.50 4.07 -3.50
N TYR A 149 -1.15 5.12 -4.01
CA TYR A 149 -0.87 5.65 -5.33
C TYR A 149 0.60 6.09 -5.49
N LEU A 150 1.15 6.80 -4.51
CA LEU A 150 2.55 7.25 -4.55
C LEU A 150 3.53 6.07 -4.49
N TYR A 151 3.23 5.04 -3.69
CA TYR A 151 4.00 3.80 -3.67
C TYR A 151 3.99 3.11 -5.03
N GLU A 152 2.80 2.84 -5.58
CA GLU A 152 2.64 2.13 -6.85
C GLU A 152 3.26 2.90 -8.01
N TYR A 153 3.15 4.24 -8.00
CA TYR A 153 3.84 5.06 -8.99
C TYR A 153 5.36 4.85 -8.95
N ALA A 154 5.98 4.90 -7.77
CA ALA A 154 7.41 4.64 -7.63
C ALA A 154 7.79 3.20 -8.02
N PHE A 155 7.01 2.21 -7.56
CA PHE A 155 7.23 0.79 -7.84
C PHE A 155 7.15 0.45 -9.33
N VAL A 156 6.24 1.10 -10.05
CA VAL A 156 6.09 0.95 -11.50
C VAL A 156 7.15 1.75 -12.26
N MET A 157 7.46 2.97 -11.86
CA MET A 157 8.35 3.81 -12.68
C MET A 157 9.84 3.48 -12.49
N ALA A 158 10.29 3.16 -11.28
CA ALA A 158 11.73 2.97 -11.01
C ALA A 158 12.38 1.87 -11.87
N PRO A 159 11.77 0.67 -12.07
CA PRO A 159 12.34 -0.33 -12.97
C PRO A 159 12.31 0.10 -14.44
N GLN A 160 11.37 0.97 -14.85
CA GLN A 160 11.23 1.39 -16.24
C GLN A 160 12.36 2.31 -16.71
N GLU A 161 12.94 3.08 -15.80
CA GLU A 161 14.01 4.03 -16.08
C GLU A 161 15.38 3.35 -16.19
N ILE A 162 15.49 2.10 -15.76
CA ILE A 162 16.73 1.32 -15.89
C ILE A 162 16.76 0.67 -17.27
N GLN A 163 17.86 0.90 -17.99
CA GLN A 163 18.09 0.29 -19.29
C GLN A 163 18.27 -1.22 -19.14
N ASN A 164 17.61 -1.98 -20.01
CA ASN A 164 17.86 -3.41 -20.13
C ASN A 164 19.22 -3.60 -20.79
N SER A 165 20.10 -4.32 -20.11
CA SER A 165 21.41 -4.74 -20.62
C SER A 165 21.30 -5.77 -21.72
#